data_AF-A0A011VVU1-F1
#
_entry.id   AF-A0A011VVU1-F1
#
_cell.length_a   1.000
_cell.length_b   1.000
_cell.length_c   1.000
_cell.angle_alpha   90.00
_cell.angle_beta   90.00
_cell.angle_gamma   90.00
#
_symmetry.space_group_name_H-M   'P 1'
#
loop_
_entity.id
_entity.type
_entity.pdbx_description
1 polymer ?
#
loop_
_entity_poly.entity_id
_entity_poly.type
_entity_poly.pdbx_seq_one_letter_code
_entity_poly.pdbx_strand_id
1 'polypeptide(L)'
;MNKFIRSAVSLICAGAAAACTITSVMADKVSNVRGDVNGDGVVNVTDVAKIAAHVKGKKILTGDSLKNADVNFDGSVNITDITRIAAFVKGKKKLPSDPDSADERFNGYDAYLIFADGSMNWGNWNGQGHPGAASYGVDADVTGNGVYTVSITRDSITSVDDMGKNPSLIYSTDGSKGSYLPWANGCSIMCVDITGLLDGTLAADGSNLEGFLEEGQNPNINKRVKGKYRGDEIKVEVKSIKVDDEELWFDPNKVRYGNLDEEDNCYRIEIANLLYGDAGDVAINVNNFYFSDKLSVTFSIYGID
;
A
#
# COMPACT_ATOMS: atom_id res chain seq x y z
N MET A 1 -50.84 62.33 -20.84
CA MET A 1 -50.80 61.19 -19.90
C MET A 1 -49.43 60.51 -20.01
N ASN A 2 -48.71 60.45 -18.89
CA ASN A 2 -47.42 59.76 -18.64
C ASN A 2 -47.42 58.30 -19.18
N LYS A 3 -46.34 57.62 -19.56
CA LYS A 3 -44.97 57.41 -18.98
C LYS A 3 -44.02 56.93 -20.12
N PHE A 4 -42.76 57.37 -20.27
CA PHE A 4 -41.50 56.83 -19.67
C PHE A 4 -41.39 55.28 -19.77
N ILE A 5 -40.33 54.61 -20.28
CA ILE A 5 -38.88 54.58 -19.95
C ILE A 5 -38.10 53.85 -21.10
N ARG A 6 -37.05 54.43 -21.73
CA ARG A 6 -35.56 54.13 -21.71
C ARG A 6 -35.16 52.63 -21.82
N SER A 7 -34.06 52.15 -22.43
CA SER A 7 -32.86 52.74 -23.05
C SER A 7 -32.04 51.66 -23.78
N ALA A 8 -31.15 52.12 -24.66
CA ALA A 8 -29.80 51.60 -24.94
C ALA A 8 -29.62 50.26 -25.68
N VAL A 9 -29.32 50.40 -26.97
CA VAL A 9 -28.53 49.50 -27.80
C VAL A 9 -27.07 49.53 -27.33
N SER A 10 -26.47 48.38 -27.06
CA SER A 10 -25.01 48.22 -26.93
C SER A 10 -24.49 47.18 -27.90
N LEU A 11 -23.47 47.62 -28.62
CA LEU A 11 -22.57 46.98 -29.56
C LEU A 11 -21.89 45.72 -28.98
N ILE A 12 -21.55 44.73 -29.81
CA ILE A 12 -20.19 44.17 -29.96
C ILE A 12 -20.15 43.28 -31.22
N CYS A 13 -19.22 43.62 -32.11
CA CYS A 13 -18.79 42.87 -33.28
C CYS A 13 -17.60 41.95 -32.95
N ALA A 14 -17.32 41.06 -33.90
CA ALA A 14 -16.05 40.38 -34.21
C ALA A 14 -15.83 38.99 -33.61
N GLY A 15 -16.20 37.99 -34.42
CA GLY A 15 -15.58 36.66 -34.38
C GLY A 15 -14.30 36.62 -35.20
N ALA A 16 -13.32 35.88 -34.69
CA ALA A 16 -12.34 35.04 -35.40
C ALA A 16 -11.20 34.71 -34.43
N ALA A 17 -11.38 33.69 -33.58
CA ALA A 17 -10.28 33.08 -32.84
C ALA A 17 -9.71 31.94 -33.68
N ALA A 18 -8.45 32.09 -34.12
CA ALA A 18 -7.70 31.03 -34.76
C ALA A 18 -7.45 29.88 -33.77
N ALA A 19 -7.89 28.67 -34.13
CA ALA A 19 -7.62 27.46 -33.38
C ALA A 19 -6.14 27.07 -33.53
N CYS A 20 -5.31 27.43 -32.57
CA CYS A 20 -4.01 26.82 -32.35
C CYS A 20 -4.23 25.58 -31.47
N THR A 21 -4.44 24.42 -32.10
CA THR A 21 -4.41 23.14 -31.38
C THR A 21 -2.97 22.84 -31.00
N ILE A 22 -2.61 23.15 -29.76
CA ILE A 22 -1.44 22.57 -29.11
C ILE A 22 -1.81 21.10 -28.88
N THR A 23 -1.33 20.21 -29.74
CA THR A 23 -1.29 18.78 -29.43
C THR A 23 -0.35 18.60 -28.26
N SER A 24 -0.91 18.54 -27.05
CA SER A 24 -0.19 18.01 -25.89
C SER A 24 0.14 16.57 -26.22
N VAL A 25 1.41 16.31 -26.55
CA VAL A 25 1.95 14.96 -26.55
C VAL A 25 1.91 14.53 -25.10
N MET A 26 0.86 13.78 -24.73
CA MET A 26 0.85 13.06 -23.47
C MET A 26 2.06 12.14 -23.54
N ALA A 27 3.08 12.42 -22.74
CA ALA A 27 4.13 11.45 -22.49
C ALA A 27 3.43 10.28 -21.79
N ASP A 28 3.19 9.20 -22.53
CA ASP A 28 2.66 7.97 -21.97
C ASP A 28 3.54 7.61 -20.77
N LYS A 29 2.90 7.44 -19.62
CA LYS A 29 3.49 6.85 -18.42
C LYS A 29 4.12 5.54 -18.86
N VAL A 30 5.45 5.50 -19.03
CA VAL A 30 6.17 4.26 -19.33
C VAL A 30 5.89 3.33 -18.17
N SER A 31 4.98 2.37 -18.38
CA SER A 31 4.74 1.33 -17.41
C SER A 31 6.01 0.51 -17.35
N ASN A 32 6.72 0.56 -16.23
CA ASN A 32 7.92 -0.24 -16.05
C ASN A 32 7.51 -1.72 -15.94
N VAL A 33 7.50 -2.44 -17.06
CA VAL A 33 7.08 -3.85 -17.12
C VAL A 33 8.28 -4.73 -16.81
N ARG A 34 8.21 -5.53 -15.74
CA ARG A 34 9.28 -6.48 -15.41
C ARG A 34 9.56 -7.41 -16.58
N GLY A 35 10.84 -7.61 -16.90
CA GLY A 35 11.28 -8.40 -18.03
C GLY A 35 11.26 -7.65 -19.36
N ASP A 36 10.68 -6.44 -19.43
CA ASP A 36 10.79 -5.56 -20.60
C ASP A 36 12.09 -4.75 -20.47
N VAL A 37 13.13 -5.31 -21.04
CA VAL A 37 14.48 -4.74 -20.98
C VAL A 37 14.66 -3.66 -22.04
N ASN A 38 13.75 -3.61 -23.01
CA ASN A 38 13.86 -2.73 -24.15
C ASN A 38 12.95 -1.48 -24.07
N GLY A 39 11.96 -1.49 -23.19
CA GLY A 39 11.05 -0.38 -22.92
C GLY A 39 9.91 -0.27 -23.93
N ASP A 40 9.59 -1.32 -24.69
CA ASP A 40 8.50 -1.33 -25.68
C ASP A 40 7.13 -1.70 -25.08
N GLY A 41 7.09 -1.98 -23.78
CA GLY A 41 5.89 -2.39 -23.05
C GLY A 41 5.55 -3.88 -23.18
N VAL A 42 6.34 -4.68 -23.89
CA VAL A 42 6.03 -6.09 -24.19
C VAL A 42 7.21 -7.01 -23.93
N VAL A 43 7.08 -7.86 -22.91
CA VAL A 43 8.09 -8.89 -22.61
C VAL A 43 8.07 -10.01 -23.66
N ASN A 44 9.12 -10.08 -24.48
CA ASN A 44 9.22 -11.05 -25.57
C ASN A 44 10.66 -11.57 -25.78
N VAL A 45 10.89 -12.29 -26.89
CA VAL A 45 12.20 -12.89 -27.20
C VAL A 45 13.31 -11.85 -27.40
N THR A 46 12.95 -10.61 -27.72
CA THR A 46 13.89 -9.50 -27.90
C THR A 46 14.54 -9.12 -26.57
N ASP A 47 13.80 -9.15 -25.46
CA ASP A 47 14.33 -8.89 -24.13
C ASP A 47 15.30 -9.98 -23.69
N VAL A 48 14.93 -11.24 -23.91
CA VAL A 48 15.80 -12.41 -23.67
C VAL A 48 17.14 -12.24 -24.39
N ALA A 49 17.12 -11.78 -25.64
CA ALA A 49 18.33 -11.55 -26.42
C ALA A 49 19.20 -10.40 -25.87
N LYS A 50 18.58 -9.33 -25.35
CA LYS A 50 19.30 -8.21 -24.72
C LYS A 50 19.98 -8.63 -23.42
N ILE A 51 19.29 -9.35 -22.56
CA ILE A 51 19.86 -9.87 -21.30
C ILE A 51 21.02 -10.83 -21.61
N ALA A 52 20.85 -11.71 -22.59
CA ALA A 52 21.92 -12.61 -23.01
C ALA A 52 23.16 -11.85 -23.54
N ALA A 53 22.99 -10.69 -24.18
CA ALA A 53 24.10 -9.85 -24.62
C ALA A 53 24.81 -9.15 -23.45
N HIS A 54 24.07 -8.78 -22.41
CA HIS A 54 24.60 -8.24 -21.16
C HIS A 54 25.42 -9.26 -20.38
N VAL A 55 24.86 -10.44 -20.14
CA VAL A 55 25.53 -11.54 -19.44
C VAL A 55 26.82 -11.97 -20.17
N LYS A 56 26.87 -11.80 -21.50
CA LYS A 56 28.07 -12.05 -22.32
C LYS A 56 29.05 -10.88 -22.39
N GLY A 57 28.79 -9.77 -21.70
CA GLY A 57 29.62 -8.55 -21.72
C GLY A 57 29.65 -7.82 -23.06
N LYS A 58 28.75 -8.15 -24.01
CA LYS A 58 28.74 -7.57 -25.36
C LYS A 58 27.95 -6.25 -25.43
N LYS A 59 26.90 -6.14 -24.64
CA LYS A 59 26.07 -4.94 -24.51
C LYS A 59 25.63 -4.79 -23.07
N ILE A 60 26.26 -3.88 -22.34
CA ILE A 60 25.97 -3.67 -20.93
C ILE A 60 24.64 -2.93 -20.78
N LEU A 61 23.74 -3.46 -19.96
CA LEU A 61 22.49 -2.81 -19.57
C LEU A 61 22.78 -1.83 -18.43
N THR A 62 22.00 -0.78 -18.37
CA THR A 62 22.12 0.29 -17.38
C THR A 62 20.73 0.80 -17.02
N GLY A 63 20.57 1.42 -15.84
CA GLY A 63 19.31 2.02 -15.43
C GLY A 63 18.15 1.01 -15.37
N ASP A 64 16.99 1.41 -15.86
CA ASP A 64 15.75 0.62 -15.79
C ASP A 64 15.85 -0.71 -16.55
N SER A 65 16.59 -0.75 -17.67
CA SER A 65 16.84 -2.00 -18.39
C SER A 65 17.62 -3.03 -17.57
N LEU A 66 18.48 -2.59 -16.64
CA LEU A 66 19.21 -3.50 -15.76
C LEU A 66 18.29 -4.01 -14.64
N LYS A 67 17.44 -3.14 -14.09
CA LYS A 67 16.43 -3.49 -13.08
C LYS A 67 15.41 -4.49 -13.63
N ASN A 68 14.87 -4.23 -14.82
CA ASN A 68 13.88 -5.10 -15.46
C ASN A 68 14.47 -6.47 -15.86
N ALA A 69 15.79 -6.57 -15.98
CA ALA A 69 16.48 -7.80 -16.33
C ALA A 69 16.70 -8.74 -15.14
N ASP A 70 16.79 -8.23 -13.90
CA ASP A 70 16.83 -9.06 -12.69
C ASP A 70 15.40 -9.43 -12.30
N VAL A 71 14.92 -10.57 -12.82
CA VAL A 71 13.53 -11.00 -12.63
C VAL A 71 13.37 -11.94 -11.44
N ASN A 72 14.45 -12.26 -10.73
CA ASN A 72 14.40 -13.09 -9.53
C ASN A 72 15.03 -12.46 -8.30
N PHE A 73 15.45 -11.20 -8.38
CA PHE A 73 15.77 -10.34 -7.25
C PHE A 73 16.89 -10.90 -6.39
N ASP A 74 17.89 -11.47 -7.05
CA ASP A 74 19.12 -11.87 -6.37
C ASP A 74 20.19 -10.78 -6.47
N GLY A 75 19.86 -9.62 -7.04
CA GLY A 75 20.74 -8.48 -7.23
C GLY A 75 21.74 -8.67 -8.37
N SER A 76 21.61 -9.73 -9.18
CA SER A 76 22.57 -10.11 -10.21
C SER A 76 21.91 -10.59 -11.49
N VAL A 77 21.98 -9.79 -12.56
CA VAL A 77 21.50 -10.22 -13.89
C VAL A 77 22.37 -11.35 -14.46
N ASN A 78 21.82 -12.57 -14.48
CA ASN A 78 22.56 -13.78 -14.86
C ASN A 78 21.71 -14.77 -15.70
N ILE A 79 22.21 -16.01 -15.86
CA ILE A 79 21.53 -17.04 -16.68
C ILE A 79 20.17 -17.48 -16.09
N THR A 80 20.00 -17.32 -14.78
CA THR A 80 18.75 -17.62 -14.07
C THR A 80 17.62 -16.73 -14.58
N ASP A 81 17.89 -15.43 -14.74
CA ASP A 81 16.92 -14.45 -15.27
C ASP A 81 16.50 -14.77 -16.70
N ILE A 82 17.50 -15.05 -17.56
CA ILE A 82 17.28 -15.45 -18.96
C ILE A 82 16.34 -16.66 -19.02
N THR A 83 16.58 -17.65 -18.16
CA THR A 83 15.80 -18.89 -18.14
C THR A 83 14.36 -18.65 -17.68
N ARG A 84 14.16 -17.76 -16.70
CA ARG A 84 12.83 -17.39 -16.19
C ARG A 84 12.01 -16.60 -17.21
N ILE A 85 12.58 -15.57 -17.83
CA ILE A 85 11.90 -14.80 -18.89
C ILE A 85 11.61 -15.71 -20.08
N ALA A 86 12.54 -16.57 -20.50
CA ALA A 86 12.29 -17.49 -21.59
C ALA A 86 11.14 -18.48 -21.28
N ALA A 87 10.97 -18.90 -20.02
CA ALA A 87 9.84 -19.73 -19.61
C ALA A 87 8.52 -18.94 -19.60
N PHE A 88 8.57 -17.67 -19.21
CA PHE A 88 7.44 -16.73 -19.25
C PHE A 88 6.96 -16.44 -20.67
N VAL A 89 7.87 -16.08 -21.58
CA VAL A 89 7.57 -15.84 -23.00
C VAL A 89 6.96 -17.07 -23.67
N LYS A 90 7.33 -18.27 -23.21
CA LYS A 90 6.75 -19.54 -23.68
C LYS A 90 5.42 -19.92 -23.02
N GLY A 91 4.89 -19.09 -22.11
CA GLY A 91 3.67 -19.34 -21.36
C GLY A 91 3.76 -20.53 -20.37
N LYS A 92 4.97 -20.97 -20.02
CA LYS A 92 5.17 -22.16 -19.18
C LYS A 92 5.24 -21.85 -17.68
N LYS A 93 5.63 -20.63 -17.32
CA LYS A 93 5.75 -20.16 -15.93
C LYS A 93 5.41 -18.68 -15.87
N LYS A 94 4.83 -18.22 -14.76
CA LYS A 94 4.80 -16.78 -14.45
C LYS A 94 6.18 -16.35 -13.93
N LEU A 95 6.52 -15.08 -14.07
CA LEU A 95 7.66 -14.51 -13.35
C LEU A 95 7.34 -14.51 -11.84
N PRO A 96 8.33 -14.73 -10.96
CA PRO A 96 8.11 -14.58 -9.51
C PRO A 96 7.69 -13.15 -9.21
N SER A 97 6.92 -12.96 -8.14
CA SER A 97 6.65 -11.64 -7.57
C SER A 97 7.95 -10.98 -7.16
N ASP A 98 7.96 -9.64 -7.18
CA ASP A 98 9.10 -8.90 -6.64
C ASP A 98 9.13 -9.12 -5.13
N PRO A 99 10.27 -9.35 -4.50
CA PRO A 99 10.44 -9.08 -3.07
C PRO A 99 10.57 -7.58 -2.78
N ASP A 100 11.01 -6.75 -3.74
CA ASP A 100 11.21 -5.29 -3.62
C ASP A 100 10.03 -4.48 -4.21
N SER A 101 8.97 -5.15 -4.65
CA SER A 101 7.69 -4.50 -4.98
C SER A 101 6.81 -4.54 -3.74
N ALA A 102 7.13 -3.67 -2.81
CA ALA A 102 6.33 -2.46 -2.70
C ALA A 102 5.54 -2.21 -4.00
N ASP A 103 4.22 -2.38 -4.03
CA ASP A 103 3.50 -1.86 -5.19
C ASP A 103 3.57 -0.33 -5.15
N GLU A 104 4.65 0.30 -5.62
CA GLU A 104 4.69 1.76 -5.83
C GLU A 104 3.60 2.22 -6.83
N ARG A 105 2.85 1.28 -7.41
CA ARG A 105 1.63 1.50 -8.20
C ARG A 105 0.39 1.20 -7.39
N PHE A 106 0.41 1.47 -6.07
CA PHE A 106 -0.80 1.61 -5.27
C PHE A 106 -1.84 2.38 -6.10
N ASN A 107 -2.89 1.70 -6.51
CA ASN A 107 -4.00 2.36 -7.15
C ASN A 107 -4.82 2.97 -6.02
N GLY A 108 -4.78 4.30 -5.90
CA GLY A 108 -5.48 5.01 -4.84
C GLY A 108 -4.63 5.14 -3.57
N TYR A 109 -5.13 4.59 -2.46
CA TYR A 109 -4.55 4.73 -1.12
C TYR A 109 -4.14 3.38 -0.56
N ASP A 110 -2.99 3.31 0.11
CA ASP A 110 -2.46 2.07 0.68
C ASP A 110 -3.06 1.81 2.06
N ALA A 111 -3.81 0.70 2.19
CA ALA A 111 -4.33 0.21 3.46
C ALA A 111 -3.55 -1.03 3.92
N TYR A 112 -3.06 -1.03 5.15
CA TYR A 112 -2.24 -2.12 5.68
C TYR A 112 -2.57 -2.45 7.13
N LEU A 113 -2.29 -3.70 7.52
CA LEU A 113 -2.54 -4.20 8.87
C LEU A 113 -1.30 -3.97 9.75
N ILE A 114 -1.44 -3.15 10.78
CA ILE A 114 -0.51 -3.05 11.89
C ILE A 114 -0.90 -4.10 12.92
N PHE A 115 0.05 -4.94 13.31
CA PHE A 115 -0.15 -5.96 14.34
C PHE A 115 1.11 -6.11 15.19
N ALA A 116 0.92 -6.31 16.48
CA ALA A 116 1.96 -6.81 17.37
C ALA A 116 1.34 -7.82 18.34
N ASP A 117 1.94 -9.00 18.46
CA ASP A 117 1.53 -9.99 19.45
C ASP A 117 1.85 -9.53 20.88
N GLY A 118 1.46 -10.32 21.87
CA GLY A 118 1.72 -10.04 23.29
C GLY A 118 3.20 -9.93 23.64
N SER A 119 4.08 -10.55 22.84
CA SER A 119 5.53 -10.52 23.03
C SER A 119 6.23 -9.42 22.21
N MET A 120 5.51 -8.76 21.31
CA MET A 120 6.00 -7.83 20.28
C MET A 120 7.02 -8.43 19.29
N ASN A 121 7.14 -9.75 19.24
CA ASN A 121 8.05 -10.46 18.34
C ASN A 121 7.35 -10.90 17.05
N TRP A 122 6.03 -11.04 17.08
CA TRP A 122 5.22 -11.18 15.89
C TRP A 122 4.59 -9.83 15.57
N GLY A 123 5.01 -9.20 14.47
CA GLY A 123 4.37 -7.94 14.11
C GLY A 123 4.74 -7.35 12.76
N ASN A 124 3.84 -6.51 12.28
CA ASN A 124 3.98 -5.65 11.12
C ASN A 124 3.65 -4.22 11.54
N TRP A 125 4.46 -3.24 11.12
CA TRP A 125 4.35 -1.86 11.59
C TRP A 125 3.99 -0.87 10.47
N ASN A 126 4.15 -1.25 9.20
CA ASN A 126 3.93 -0.38 8.06
C ASN A 126 3.31 -1.14 6.88
N GLY A 127 2.80 -0.38 5.91
CA GLY A 127 2.43 -0.88 4.58
C GLY A 127 3.65 -1.08 3.71
N GLN A 128 3.52 -1.95 2.72
CA GLN A 128 4.52 -2.27 1.74
C GLN A 128 4.92 -0.98 1.01
N GLY A 129 6.17 -0.85 0.58
CA GLY A 129 6.61 0.35 -0.13
C GLY A 129 6.71 1.65 0.65
N HIS A 130 6.53 1.62 1.97
CA HIS A 130 6.89 2.75 2.81
C HIS A 130 8.42 2.91 2.91
N PRO A 131 9.00 4.07 2.52
CA PRO A 131 10.44 4.26 2.58
C PRO A 131 10.96 4.23 4.02
N GLY A 132 12.02 3.45 4.24
CA GLY A 132 12.77 3.48 5.50
C GLY A 132 12.07 2.82 6.70
N ALA A 133 10.97 2.11 6.48
CA ALA A 133 10.36 1.29 7.51
C ALA A 133 9.90 -0.06 6.94
N ALA A 134 10.18 -1.13 7.69
CA ALA A 134 9.95 -2.49 7.21
C ALA A 134 8.47 -2.85 7.19
N SER A 135 8.05 -3.64 6.20
CA SER A 135 6.66 -4.08 5.99
C SER A 135 6.57 -5.52 5.51
N TYR A 136 5.69 -6.27 6.16
CA TYR A 136 5.60 -7.72 6.07
C TYR A 136 4.13 -8.21 6.00
N GLY A 137 3.24 -7.34 5.53
CA GLY A 137 1.80 -7.59 5.36
C GLY A 137 1.38 -7.93 3.93
N VAL A 138 0.07 -8.08 3.73
CA VAL A 138 -0.60 -8.09 2.43
C VAL A 138 -1.62 -6.96 2.48
N ASP A 139 -1.34 -5.93 1.73
CA ASP A 139 -2.06 -4.66 1.79
C ASP A 139 -3.21 -4.60 0.77
N ALA A 140 -3.97 -3.51 0.80
CA ALA A 140 -5.07 -3.26 -0.10
C ALA A 140 -5.01 -1.87 -0.71
N ASP A 141 -5.09 -1.83 -2.05
CA ASP A 141 -5.31 -0.63 -2.86
C ASP A 141 -6.75 -0.11 -2.69
N VAL A 142 -6.94 0.92 -1.87
CA VAL A 142 -8.22 1.60 -1.71
C VAL A 142 -8.40 2.61 -2.85
N THR A 143 -9.08 2.19 -3.91
CA THR A 143 -9.29 3.00 -5.13
C THR A 143 -10.55 3.86 -5.13
N GLY A 144 -11.36 3.80 -4.08
CA GLY A 144 -12.67 4.44 -4.01
C GLY A 144 -13.60 3.74 -3.02
N ASN A 145 -14.89 4.08 -3.05
CA ASN A 145 -15.88 3.46 -2.17
C ASN A 145 -15.96 1.94 -2.40
N GLY A 146 -15.93 1.15 -1.33
CA GLY A 146 -15.92 -0.31 -1.47
C GLY A 146 -15.64 -1.07 -0.19
N VAL A 147 -15.39 -2.38 -0.36
CA VAL A 147 -15.00 -3.31 0.69
C VAL A 147 -13.62 -3.84 0.38
N TYR A 148 -12.70 -3.73 1.33
CA TYR A 148 -11.29 -4.06 1.19
C TYR A 148 -10.87 -5.01 2.31
N THR A 149 -9.81 -5.78 2.08
CA THR A 149 -9.26 -6.70 3.08
C THR A 149 -7.75 -6.60 3.11
N VAL A 150 -7.21 -6.39 4.30
CA VAL A 150 -5.78 -6.43 4.59
C VAL A 150 -5.48 -7.68 5.42
N SER A 151 -4.25 -8.18 5.33
CA SER A 151 -3.88 -9.37 6.10
C SER A 151 -2.40 -9.45 6.44
N ILE A 152 -2.08 -10.24 7.45
CA ILE A 152 -0.73 -10.75 7.71
C ILE A 152 -0.81 -12.27 7.62
N THR A 153 0.13 -12.87 6.93
CA THR A 153 0.28 -14.32 6.81
C THR A 153 1.63 -14.75 7.35
N ARG A 154 1.80 -16.05 7.64
CA ARG A 154 3.12 -16.60 7.97
C ARG A 154 4.13 -16.35 6.84
N ASP A 155 3.69 -16.44 5.60
CA ASP A 155 4.57 -16.21 4.44
C ASP A 155 4.94 -14.73 4.30
N SER A 156 3.98 -13.81 4.48
CA SER A 156 4.26 -12.37 4.42
C SER A 156 5.14 -11.91 5.58
N ILE A 157 4.92 -12.43 6.80
CA ILE A 157 5.70 -11.98 7.97
C ILE A 157 7.16 -12.42 7.91
N THR A 158 7.45 -13.52 7.19
CA THR A 158 8.80 -14.10 7.05
C THR A 158 9.51 -13.71 5.75
N SER A 159 8.86 -12.93 4.88
CA SER A 159 9.46 -12.47 3.64
C SER A 159 10.65 -11.54 3.91
N VAL A 160 11.51 -11.41 2.90
CA VAL A 160 12.51 -10.35 2.84
C VAL A 160 11.84 -9.17 2.17
N ASP A 161 11.93 -8.00 2.79
CA ASP A 161 11.56 -6.71 2.19
C ASP A 161 12.83 -5.87 1.92
N ASP A 162 12.64 -4.65 1.43
CA ASP A 162 13.73 -3.68 1.15
C ASP A 162 14.58 -3.37 2.39
N MET A 163 14.02 -3.53 3.59
CA MET A 163 14.70 -3.34 4.88
C MET A 163 15.34 -4.62 5.42
N GLY A 164 15.12 -5.75 4.75
CA GLY A 164 15.67 -7.06 5.06
C GLY A 164 14.64 -8.03 5.62
N LYS A 165 15.08 -8.91 6.52
CA LYS A 165 14.16 -9.82 7.22
C LYS A 165 13.58 -9.12 8.43
N ASN A 166 12.33 -9.42 8.76
CA ASN A 166 11.70 -8.93 9.97
C ASN A 166 12.57 -9.24 11.20
N PRO A 167 13.20 -8.21 11.83
CA PRO A 167 14.20 -8.42 12.87
C PRO A 167 13.57 -8.78 14.21
N SER A 168 12.26 -8.58 14.38
CA SER A 168 11.54 -8.90 15.62
C SER A 168 11.21 -10.38 15.76
N LEU A 169 11.29 -11.17 14.67
CA LEU A 169 10.91 -12.58 14.69
C LEU A 169 11.88 -13.43 15.54
N ILE A 170 11.34 -14.08 16.57
CA ILE A 170 12.08 -15.06 17.38
C ILE A 170 11.73 -16.48 16.92
N TYR A 171 12.73 -17.21 16.45
CA TYR A 171 12.60 -18.61 16.07
C TYR A 171 12.91 -19.52 17.26
N SER A 172 12.05 -20.52 17.47
CA SER A 172 12.26 -21.60 18.44
C SER A 172 12.98 -22.78 17.78
N THR A 173 13.65 -23.62 18.56
CA THR A 173 14.32 -24.82 18.08
C THR A 173 13.65 -26.08 18.61
N ASP A 174 13.32 -27.01 17.72
CA ASP A 174 13.01 -28.39 18.08
C ASP A 174 14.21 -29.25 17.66
N GLY A 175 14.84 -29.92 18.62
CA GLY A 175 16.03 -30.77 18.39
C GLY A 175 15.83 -31.88 17.34
N SER A 176 14.58 -32.13 16.94
CA SER A 176 14.19 -33.11 15.92
C SER A 176 13.79 -32.49 14.58
N LYS A 177 13.38 -31.20 14.56
CA LYS A 177 12.78 -30.53 13.39
C LYS A 177 13.50 -29.25 12.94
N GLY A 178 14.54 -28.83 13.66
CA GLY A 178 15.27 -27.59 13.39
C GLY A 178 14.55 -26.35 13.92
N SER A 179 14.95 -25.18 13.44
CA SER A 179 14.37 -23.89 13.83
C SER A 179 13.01 -23.66 13.16
N TYR A 180 12.04 -23.13 13.90
CA TYR A 180 10.70 -22.79 13.41
C TYR A 180 10.18 -21.50 14.05
N LEU A 181 9.29 -20.79 13.37
CA LEU A 181 8.60 -19.63 13.92
C LEU A 181 7.39 -20.09 14.74
N PRO A 182 7.34 -19.84 16.06
CA PRO A 182 6.18 -20.18 16.90
C PRO A 182 4.95 -19.37 16.50
N TRP A 183 3.74 -19.74 16.89
CA TRP A 183 2.53 -18.96 16.57
C TRP A 183 2.53 -17.58 17.24
N ALA A 184 1.79 -16.63 16.67
CA ALA A 184 1.50 -15.37 17.35
C ALA A 184 0.65 -15.65 18.60
N ASN A 185 0.99 -15.01 19.72
CA ASN A 185 0.33 -15.24 21.00
C ASN A 185 0.03 -13.90 21.68
N GLY A 186 -1.25 -13.67 21.98
CA GLY A 186 -1.76 -12.40 22.45
C GLY A 186 -1.81 -11.35 21.35
N CYS A 187 -2.42 -10.22 21.67
CA CYS A 187 -2.50 -9.06 20.78
C CYS A 187 -2.24 -7.79 21.58
N SER A 188 -1.10 -7.15 21.35
CA SER A 188 -0.79 -5.83 21.91
C SER A 188 -1.36 -4.72 21.03
N ILE A 189 -1.29 -4.89 19.72
CA ILE A 189 -1.73 -3.91 18.72
C ILE A 189 -2.42 -4.65 17.57
N MET A 190 -3.55 -4.12 17.12
CA MET A 190 -4.23 -4.48 15.89
C MET A 190 -4.94 -3.24 15.35
N CYS A 191 -4.37 -2.65 14.30
CA CYS A 191 -4.91 -1.47 13.63
C CYS A 191 -4.84 -1.67 12.12
N VAL A 192 -5.73 -1.04 11.37
CA VAL A 192 -5.55 -0.86 9.92
C VAL A 192 -5.31 0.61 9.67
N ASP A 193 -4.19 0.93 9.04
CA ASP A 193 -3.90 2.31 8.63
C ASP A 193 -4.09 2.43 7.14
N ILE A 194 -4.68 3.56 6.71
CA ILE A 194 -4.81 3.94 5.32
C ILE A 194 -4.04 5.24 5.08
N THR A 195 -2.94 5.14 4.34
CA THR A 195 -2.03 6.27 4.10
C THR A 195 -2.55 7.19 2.99
N GLY A 196 -2.31 8.49 3.14
CA GLY A 196 -2.48 9.49 2.07
C GLY A 196 -3.90 10.01 1.86
N LEU A 197 -4.88 9.42 2.56
CA LEU A 197 -6.27 9.86 2.51
C LEU A 197 -6.46 11.25 3.11
N LEU A 198 -5.96 11.44 4.33
CA LEU A 198 -6.38 12.54 5.18
C LEU A 198 -5.71 13.86 4.83
N ASP A 199 -6.46 14.93 4.87
CA ASP A 199 -5.99 16.29 4.66
C ASP A 199 -5.43 16.93 5.95
N GLY A 200 -5.59 16.22 7.08
CA GLY A 200 -5.12 16.56 8.43
C GLY A 200 -5.80 17.74 9.10
N THR A 201 -6.98 18.17 8.63
CA THR A 201 -7.70 19.30 9.23
C THR A 201 -8.72 18.90 10.29
N LEU A 202 -9.54 17.88 10.01
CA LEU A 202 -10.59 17.41 10.92
C LEU A 202 -10.47 15.90 11.16
N ALA A 203 -10.76 15.50 12.40
CA ALA A 203 -10.91 14.11 12.81
C ALA A 203 -12.24 13.51 12.29
N ALA A 204 -12.44 12.20 12.50
CA ALA A 204 -13.65 11.50 12.05
C ALA A 204 -14.95 12.03 12.70
N ASP A 205 -14.86 12.63 13.90
CA ASP A 205 -15.98 13.25 14.60
C ASP A 205 -16.17 14.75 14.27
N GLY A 206 -15.35 15.29 13.37
CA GLY A 206 -15.39 16.70 12.97
C GLY A 206 -14.66 17.65 13.93
N SER A 207 -13.98 17.14 14.96
CA SER A 207 -13.07 17.96 15.77
C SER A 207 -11.83 18.38 14.98
N ASN A 208 -11.24 19.53 15.33
CA ASN A 208 -10.03 20.01 14.67
C ASN A 208 -8.82 19.14 15.08
N LEU A 209 -7.99 18.80 14.11
CA LEU A 209 -6.67 18.22 14.34
C LEU A 209 -5.64 19.35 14.44
N GLU A 210 -4.80 19.32 15.47
CA GLU A 210 -3.66 20.23 15.59
C GLU A 210 -2.42 19.58 14.97
N GLY A 211 -1.55 20.42 14.39
CA GLY A 211 -0.62 20.04 13.34
C GLY A 211 0.48 19.02 13.67
N PHE A 212 0.99 18.40 12.61
CA PHE A 212 2.27 17.70 12.45
C PHE A 212 2.58 17.51 10.95
N LEU A 213 1.76 18.14 10.09
CA LEU A 213 1.92 18.07 8.65
C LEU A 213 3.14 18.85 8.20
N GLU A 214 3.84 18.29 7.24
CA GLU A 214 5.03 18.84 6.62
C GLU A 214 4.75 19.23 5.16
N GLU A 215 5.51 20.20 4.65
CA GLU A 215 5.56 20.43 3.22
C GLU A 215 6.24 19.24 2.55
N GLY A 216 5.60 18.67 1.53
CA GLY A 216 6.16 17.54 0.82
C GLY A 216 5.33 17.18 -0.40
N GLN A 217 5.75 16.11 -1.07
CA GLN A 217 5.06 15.56 -2.23
C GLN A 217 4.67 14.11 -1.92
N ASN A 218 3.61 13.64 -2.58
CA ASN A 218 3.13 12.26 -2.52
C ASN A 218 2.70 11.78 -1.11
N PRO A 219 1.47 12.10 -0.67
CA PRO A 219 0.96 11.71 0.64
C PRO A 219 0.76 10.19 0.80
N ASN A 220 0.81 9.41 -0.28
CA ASN A 220 0.67 7.94 -0.22
C ASN A 220 1.92 7.24 0.35
N ILE A 221 3.09 7.89 0.33
CA ILE A 221 4.34 7.33 0.87
C ILE A 221 4.84 8.12 2.09
N ASN A 222 4.50 9.41 2.16
CA ASN A 222 4.85 10.27 3.28
C ASN A 222 3.62 10.54 4.14
N LYS A 223 3.53 9.83 5.26
CA LYS A 223 2.42 9.94 6.21
C LYS A 223 2.35 11.30 6.91
N ARG A 224 3.30 12.21 6.72
CA ARG A 224 3.26 13.58 7.28
C ARG A 224 2.82 14.61 6.25
N VAL A 225 2.50 14.22 5.02
CA VAL A 225 2.06 15.15 3.97
C VAL A 225 0.54 15.18 3.89
N LYS A 226 0.02 16.35 3.53
CA LYS A 226 -1.41 16.58 3.33
C LYS A 226 -1.97 15.72 2.19
N GLY A 227 -2.99 14.91 2.51
CA GLY A 227 -3.85 14.18 1.58
C GLY A 227 -5.05 15.01 1.10
N LYS A 228 -6.14 14.33 0.76
CA LYS A 228 -7.27 14.92 0.02
C LYS A 228 -8.51 15.19 0.87
N TYR A 229 -8.84 14.29 1.80
CA TYR A 229 -10.15 14.25 2.45
C TYR A 229 -10.08 14.64 3.91
N ARG A 230 -11.11 15.33 4.40
CA ARG A 230 -11.23 15.55 5.84
C ARG A 230 -11.71 14.26 6.51
N GLY A 231 -11.34 14.05 7.77
CA GLY A 231 -11.73 12.84 8.51
C GLY A 231 -13.25 12.69 8.62
N ASP A 232 -13.98 13.80 8.78
CA ASP A 232 -15.44 13.84 8.92
C ASP A 232 -16.21 13.48 7.66
N GLU A 233 -15.54 13.46 6.49
CA GLU A 233 -16.14 13.09 5.20
C GLU A 233 -16.12 11.58 4.97
N ILE A 234 -15.25 10.85 5.67
CA ILE A 234 -14.99 9.44 5.43
C ILE A 234 -15.76 8.59 6.44
N LYS A 235 -16.47 7.58 5.93
CA LYS A 235 -17.16 6.57 6.75
C LYS A 235 -16.50 5.23 6.58
N VAL A 236 -16.01 4.67 7.69
CA VAL A 236 -15.39 3.35 7.71
C VAL A 236 -16.11 2.44 8.70
N GLU A 237 -16.21 1.16 8.37
CA GLU A 237 -16.81 0.13 9.22
C GLU A 237 -16.05 -1.18 9.07
N VAL A 238 -15.59 -1.77 10.17
CA VAL A 238 -15.05 -3.15 10.17
C VAL A 238 -16.20 -4.11 9.88
N LYS A 239 -16.04 -4.96 8.86
CA LYS A 239 -17.04 -5.97 8.47
C LYS A 239 -16.75 -7.34 9.06
N SER A 240 -15.48 -7.74 9.12
CA SER A 240 -15.06 -9.00 9.73
C SER A 240 -13.59 -8.98 10.10
N ILE A 241 -13.25 -9.71 11.16
CA ILE A 241 -11.87 -10.07 11.50
C ILE A 241 -11.80 -11.60 11.42
N LYS A 242 -10.75 -12.13 10.78
CA LYS A 242 -10.51 -13.57 10.70
C LYS A 242 -9.12 -13.95 11.17
N VAL A 243 -9.07 -15.05 11.90
CA VAL A 243 -7.88 -15.67 12.47
C VAL A 243 -7.87 -17.12 11.99
N ASP A 244 -6.86 -17.50 11.22
CA ASP A 244 -6.73 -18.81 10.58
C ASP A 244 -8.02 -19.24 9.86
N ASP A 245 -8.59 -18.30 9.10
CA ASP A 245 -9.86 -18.38 8.36
C ASP A 245 -11.14 -18.50 9.21
N GLU A 246 -11.04 -18.57 10.54
CA GLU A 246 -12.17 -18.51 11.47
C GLU A 246 -12.53 -17.07 11.84
N GLU A 247 -13.83 -16.78 11.99
CA GLU A 247 -14.28 -15.45 12.41
C GLU A 247 -13.94 -15.18 13.88
N LEU A 248 -13.26 -14.05 14.10
CA LEU A 248 -13.05 -13.50 15.43
C LEU A 248 -14.16 -12.51 15.74
N TRP A 249 -14.88 -12.76 16.85
CA TRP A 249 -15.85 -11.80 17.36
C TRP A 249 -15.15 -10.51 17.83
N PHE A 250 -15.79 -9.36 17.56
CA PHE A 250 -15.38 -8.05 18.06
C PHE A 250 -16.59 -7.19 18.44
N ASP A 251 -16.40 -6.24 19.36
CA ASP A 251 -17.38 -5.21 19.70
C ASP A 251 -17.23 -4.00 18.78
N PRO A 252 -18.16 -3.76 17.83
CA PRO A 252 -18.04 -2.65 16.89
C PRO A 252 -18.08 -1.27 17.56
N ASN A 253 -18.63 -1.14 18.77
CA ASN A 253 -18.70 0.14 19.48
C ASN A 253 -17.36 0.54 20.11
N LYS A 254 -16.41 -0.39 20.19
CA LYS A 254 -15.08 -0.15 20.72
C LYS A 254 -14.02 0.05 19.64
N VAL A 255 -14.39 -0.15 18.37
CA VAL A 255 -13.50 0.19 17.25
C VAL A 255 -13.49 1.71 17.10
N ARG A 256 -12.30 2.30 17.05
CA ARG A 256 -12.10 3.73 16.85
C ARG A 256 -11.65 3.98 15.41
N TYR A 257 -12.06 5.13 14.87
CA TYR A 257 -11.80 5.49 13.47
C TYR A 257 -11.30 6.94 13.37
N GLY A 258 -10.44 7.21 12.39
CA GLY A 258 -10.02 8.57 12.02
C GLY A 258 -8.51 8.76 12.12
N ASN A 259 -8.07 10.00 12.23
CA ASN A 259 -6.68 10.29 12.56
C ASN A 259 -6.48 10.11 14.07
N LEU A 260 -5.79 9.04 14.46
CA LEU A 260 -5.64 8.64 15.86
C LEU A 260 -4.18 8.56 16.30
N ASP A 261 -3.24 8.86 15.40
CA ASP A 261 -1.81 8.89 15.67
C ASP A 261 -1.34 10.36 15.72
N GLU A 262 -0.51 10.70 16.70
CA GLU A 262 0.03 12.06 16.82
C GLU A 262 1.26 12.27 15.92
N GLU A 263 1.84 11.18 15.38
CA GLU A 263 3.07 11.22 14.59
C GLU A 263 2.83 11.03 13.09
N ASP A 264 1.63 10.62 12.68
CA ASP A 264 1.29 10.35 11.29
C ASP A 264 -0.15 10.74 10.91
N ASN A 265 -0.39 10.95 9.61
CA ASN A 265 -1.64 11.44 9.04
C ASN A 265 -2.46 10.31 8.41
N CYS A 266 -2.34 9.08 8.92
CA CYS A 266 -3.10 7.95 8.40
C CYS A 266 -4.56 8.01 8.86
N TYR A 267 -5.48 7.50 8.04
CA TYR A 267 -6.79 7.11 8.55
C TYR A 267 -6.64 5.76 9.25
N ARG A 268 -6.74 5.74 10.57
CA ARG A 268 -6.61 4.53 11.39
C ARG A 268 -7.97 3.94 11.72
N ILE A 269 -8.06 2.62 11.58
CA ILE A 269 -9.08 1.75 12.15
C ILE A 269 -8.42 1.06 13.35
N GLU A 270 -8.64 1.55 14.56
CA GLU A 270 -8.04 1.01 15.78
C GLU A 270 -8.98 -0.05 16.39
N ILE A 271 -8.54 -1.31 16.35
CA ILE A 271 -9.29 -2.46 16.87
C ILE A 271 -8.78 -2.82 18.27
N ALA A 272 -7.45 -2.83 18.45
CA ALA A 272 -6.82 -2.98 19.75
C ALA A 272 -5.50 -2.20 19.80
N ASN A 273 -5.28 -1.44 20.87
CA ASN A 273 -4.02 -0.73 21.11
C ASN A 273 -3.75 -0.65 22.62
N LEU A 274 -2.89 -1.55 23.10
CA LEU A 274 -2.54 -1.65 24.52
C LEU A 274 -1.28 -0.85 24.89
N LEU A 275 -0.70 -0.07 23.97
CA LEU A 275 0.42 0.81 24.30
C LEU A 275 -0.01 1.97 25.20
N TYR A 276 -1.24 2.43 25.02
CA TYR A 276 -1.80 3.62 25.70
C TYR A 276 -3.11 3.33 26.45
N GLY A 277 -3.66 2.12 26.34
CA GLY A 277 -4.96 1.75 26.90
C GLY A 277 -4.95 0.37 27.57
N ASP A 278 -6.08 0.04 28.20
CA ASP A 278 -6.27 -1.23 28.91
C ASP A 278 -7.01 -2.27 28.05
N ALA A 279 -6.79 -3.55 28.33
CA ALA A 279 -7.44 -4.66 27.63
C ALA A 279 -8.98 -4.66 27.74
N GLY A 280 -9.56 -3.90 28.68
CA GLY A 280 -11.01 -3.74 28.82
C GLY A 280 -11.62 -2.81 27.76
N ASP A 281 -10.83 -1.95 27.14
CA ASP A 281 -11.33 -0.86 26.29
C ASP A 281 -11.24 -1.19 24.79
N VAL A 282 -10.55 -2.27 24.43
CA VAL A 282 -10.35 -2.69 23.04
C VAL A 282 -11.52 -3.54 22.50
N ALA A 283 -11.62 -3.63 21.18
CA ALA A 283 -12.75 -4.28 20.50
C ALA A 283 -12.71 -5.81 20.50
N ILE A 284 -11.57 -6.42 20.80
CA ILE A 284 -11.38 -7.89 20.78
C ILE A 284 -10.85 -8.42 22.11
N ASN A 285 -11.02 -9.72 22.35
CA ASN A 285 -10.35 -10.37 23.48
C ASN A 285 -8.87 -10.64 23.14
N VAL A 286 -7.99 -9.80 23.68
CA VAL A 286 -6.53 -9.84 23.43
C VAL A 286 -5.77 -10.93 24.18
N ASN A 287 -6.32 -11.45 25.28
CA ASN A 287 -5.63 -12.41 26.16
C ASN A 287 -5.73 -13.86 25.67
N ASN A 288 -6.71 -14.16 24.83
CA ASN A 288 -6.92 -15.49 24.22
C ASN A 288 -6.86 -15.41 22.69
N PHE A 289 -5.93 -14.60 22.19
CA PHE A 289 -5.73 -14.37 20.78
C PHE A 289 -4.52 -15.15 20.28
N TYR A 290 -4.71 -15.97 19.25
CA TYR A 290 -3.64 -16.78 18.66
C TYR A 290 -3.92 -16.93 17.18
N PHE A 291 -2.91 -16.72 16.33
CA PHE A 291 -2.99 -17.18 14.95
C PHE A 291 -1.68 -17.85 14.56
N SER A 292 -1.82 -18.90 13.77
CA SER A 292 -0.70 -19.66 13.28
C SER A 292 -0.36 -19.24 11.86
N ASP A 293 -1.35 -19.01 11.01
CA ASP A 293 -1.15 -18.89 9.57
C ASP A 293 -1.58 -17.53 9.02
N LYS A 294 -2.76 -17.03 9.39
CA LYS A 294 -3.31 -15.81 8.81
C LYS A 294 -4.16 -15.01 9.78
N LEU A 295 -3.94 -13.70 9.79
CA LEU A 295 -4.82 -12.71 10.38
C LEU A 295 -5.32 -11.79 9.26
N SER A 296 -6.61 -11.51 9.18
CA SER A 296 -7.15 -10.56 8.19
C SER A 296 -8.26 -9.69 8.76
N VAL A 297 -8.32 -8.44 8.30
CA VAL A 297 -9.37 -7.47 8.62
C VAL A 297 -10.02 -7.04 7.32
N THR A 298 -11.33 -7.20 7.24
CA THR A 298 -12.16 -6.70 6.13
C THR A 298 -12.94 -5.50 6.62
N PHE A 299 -12.90 -4.39 5.87
CA PHE A 299 -13.61 -3.17 6.20
C PHE A 299 -14.27 -2.58 4.95
N SER A 300 -15.31 -1.77 5.16
CA SER A 300 -15.88 -0.92 4.11
C SER A 300 -15.47 0.53 4.32
N ILE A 301 -15.24 1.25 3.24
CA ILE A 301 -14.95 2.69 3.24
C ILE A 301 -15.85 3.41 2.23
N TYR A 302 -16.37 4.56 2.65
CA TYR A 302 -17.20 5.44 1.85
C TYR A 302 -16.81 6.91 2.05
N GLY A 303 -17.13 7.76 1.08
CA GLY A 303 -16.84 9.21 1.14
C GLY A 303 -15.59 9.61 0.36
N ILE A 304 -15.07 8.71 -0.48
CA ILE A 304 -13.90 8.93 -1.35
C ILE A 304 -14.30 8.70 -2.82
N ASP A 305 -13.63 9.40 -3.74
CA ASP A 305 -13.82 9.32 -5.20
C ASP A 305 -12.81 8.42 -5.91
#